data_AF-A0A2T4T8Y6-F1
#
_entry.id   AF-A0A2T4T8Y6-F1
#
_cell.length_a   1.000
_cell.length_b   1.000
_cell.length_c   1.000
_cell.angle_alpha   90.00
_cell.angle_beta   90.00
_cell.angle_gamma   90.00
#
_symmetry.space_group_name_H-M   'P 1'
#
loop_
_entity.id
_entity.type
_entity.pdbx_description
1 polymer ?
#
loop_
_entity_poly.entity_id
_entity_poly.type
_entity_poly.pdbx_seq_one_letter_code
_entity_poly.pdbx_strand_id
1 'polypeptide(L)'
;MRQLKQMATLALTGILTIAPTWNAFAASGWVNEDKSWVYYDTNGTKHKGWIQTRDGYYYMDLDTGNMSIGWKDINKKWYYFKSSGLMNLGWIKDGNTWYYNLSDGVMVSSGWLKIDGNYYYMRSNGAMAVGWRNMDNHWYYFKADGRCTFGWKKIDNKWYYFAKDGKMVTDWKEIDGNYYFMDNAGVMKTGWINVGTNRYYLDESDKHLGRMTKGWKKVGDGWYYFNSSGFLMKGWVKSGNKFYYLREDSDGKMAINTTVKIGNESYTFDKNGVYTGGKASSSAATVPEPFTSAAQTTTAETTSGSSTAQTKADAKSNPGNVIGNQGPTNLASATSTAVDQSSTAVAQSSTAATTVAKETTKASPSKPVASSKPSNVNRDGGLQEGRTDGPR
;
A
#
# COMPACT_ATOMS: atom_id res chain seq x y z
N MET A 1 -40.67 8.66 -4.36
CA MET A 1 -41.18 9.30 -5.60
C MET A 1 -40.05 9.30 -6.64
N ARG A 2 -40.10 8.37 -7.60
CA ARG A 2 -39.14 8.29 -8.72
C ARG A 2 -39.65 9.16 -9.86
N GLN A 3 -38.89 10.18 -10.23
CA GLN A 3 -39.13 11.00 -11.42
C GLN A 3 -38.74 10.19 -12.66
N LEU A 4 -39.74 9.66 -13.36
CA LEU A 4 -39.61 9.04 -14.67
C LEU A 4 -39.52 10.19 -15.69
N LYS A 5 -38.31 10.52 -16.18
CA LYS A 5 -38.18 11.47 -17.28
C LYS A 5 -38.62 10.80 -18.58
N GLN A 6 -39.80 11.18 -19.04
CA GLN A 6 -40.36 10.77 -20.32
C GLN A 6 -39.53 11.38 -21.46
N MET A 7 -39.13 10.54 -22.42
CA MET A 7 -38.58 10.99 -23.71
C MET A 7 -39.76 11.44 -24.57
N ALA A 8 -39.67 12.66 -25.10
CA ALA A 8 -40.72 13.28 -25.91
C ALA A 8 -40.96 12.49 -27.20
N THR A 9 -42.17 11.97 -27.37
CA THR A 9 -42.66 11.37 -28.62
C THR A 9 -43.25 12.48 -29.49
N LEU A 10 -42.57 12.84 -30.58
CA LEU A 10 -43.16 13.63 -31.66
C LEU A 10 -43.75 12.66 -32.69
N ALA A 11 -45.07 12.48 -32.65
CA ALA A 11 -45.83 11.82 -33.70
C ALA A 11 -46.45 12.89 -34.60
N LEU A 12 -46.08 12.91 -35.89
CA LEU A 12 -46.66 13.83 -36.87
C LEU A 12 -47.85 13.11 -37.57
N THR A 13 -49.07 13.59 -37.35
CA THR A 13 -50.30 13.12 -38.00
C THR A 13 -50.42 13.72 -39.40
N GLY A 14 -50.53 12.89 -40.43
CA GLY A 14 -50.61 13.32 -41.84
C GLY A 14 -52.02 13.69 -42.31
N ILE A 15 -52.13 14.73 -43.14
CA ILE A 15 -53.26 15.00 -44.04
C ILE A 15 -52.74 14.86 -45.48
N LEU A 16 -53.52 14.13 -46.30
CA LEU A 16 -53.29 13.81 -47.70
C LEU A 16 -53.65 14.99 -48.61
N THR A 17 -52.68 15.53 -49.38
CA THR A 17 -52.94 16.21 -50.66
C THR A 17 -51.67 16.31 -51.53
N ILE A 18 -51.76 15.74 -52.75
CA ILE A 18 -51.11 16.07 -54.05
C ILE A 18 -49.69 16.67 -54.07
N ALA A 19 -48.79 15.94 -54.73
CA ALA A 19 -47.35 16.16 -54.83
C ALA A 19 -46.92 17.34 -55.73
N PRO A 20 -45.97 18.17 -55.28
CA PRO A 20 -44.71 18.39 -55.97
C PRO A 20 -43.69 17.33 -55.52
N THR A 21 -42.62 17.05 -56.27
CA THR A 21 -41.56 16.13 -55.81
C THR A 21 -40.83 16.74 -54.62
N TRP A 22 -41.28 16.46 -53.41
CA TRP A 22 -40.48 16.67 -52.21
C TRP A 22 -39.33 15.67 -52.33
N ASN A 23 -38.09 16.16 -52.44
CA ASN A 23 -37.00 15.39 -51.86
C ASN A 23 -37.40 15.21 -50.40
N ALA A 24 -37.91 14.04 -50.04
CA ALA A 24 -38.16 13.70 -48.66
C ALA A 24 -36.79 13.73 -48.00
N PHE A 25 -36.46 14.86 -47.36
CA PHE A 25 -35.38 14.88 -46.39
C PHE A 25 -35.80 13.86 -45.34
N ALA A 26 -35.23 12.66 -45.41
CA ALA A 26 -35.38 11.68 -44.35
C ALA A 26 -34.90 12.38 -43.07
N ALA A 27 -35.82 12.64 -42.16
CA ALA A 27 -35.49 13.29 -40.90
C ALA A 27 -34.46 12.39 -40.20
N SER A 28 -33.23 12.88 -40.03
CA SER A 28 -32.23 12.18 -39.25
C SER A 28 -32.68 12.13 -37.80
N GLY A 29 -32.40 11.03 -37.11
CA GLY A 29 -32.80 10.89 -35.71
C GLY A 29 -33.02 9.47 -35.22
N TRP A 30 -33.40 9.41 -33.95
CA TRP A 30 -33.65 8.17 -33.22
C TRP A 30 -35.01 7.57 -33.62
N VAL A 31 -34.99 6.29 -33.99
CA VAL A 31 -36.19 5.49 -34.28
C VAL A 31 -36.16 4.22 -33.43
N ASN A 32 -37.29 3.84 -32.86
CA ASN A 32 -37.42 2.57 -32.12
C ASN A 32 -37.99 1.51 -33.07
N GLU A 33 -37.21 0.46 -33.31
CA GLU A 33 -37.59 -0.69 -34.13
C GLU A 33 -37.50 -1.95 -33.28
N ASP A 34 -38.62 -2.67 -33.12
CA ASP A 34 -38.66 -3.99 -32.46
C ASP A 34 -37.90 -4.05 -31.13
N LYS A 35 -38.13 -3.06 -30.25
CA LYS A 35 -37.51 -2.90 -28.92
C LYS A 35 -36.02 -2.53 -28.91
N SER A 36 -35.45 -2.20 -30.06
CA SER A 36 -34.09 -1.65 -30.19
C SER A 36 -34.15 -0.23 -30.75
N TRP A 37 -33.25 0.64 -30.30
CA TRP A 37 -33.12 1.97 -30.88
C TRP A 37 -32.12 1.95 -32.03
N VAL A 38 -32.45 2.58 -33.13
CA VAL A 38 -31.55 2.87 -34.26
C VAL A 38 -31.48 4.38 -34.46
N TYR A 39 -30.43 4.85 -35.12
CA TYR A 39 -30.30 6.26 -35.50
C TYR A 39 -30.17 6.33 -37.02
N TYR A 40 -31.01 7.13 -37.67
CA TYR A 40 -30.94 7.36 -39.11
C TYR A 40 -30.15 8.63 -39.41
N ASP A 41 -29.18 8.53 -40.30
CA ASP A 41 -28.45 9.66 -40.86
C ASP A 41 -29.32 10.44 -41.85
N THR A 42 -28.88 11.64 -42.23
CA THR A 42 -29.62 12.52 -43.16
C THR A 42 -29.82 11.92 -44.55
N ASN A 43 -29.04 10.89 -44.90
CA ASN A 43 -29.18 10.11 -46.12
C ASN A 43 -30.20 8.97 -46.01
N GLY A 44 -30.88 8.82 -44.86
CA GLY A 44 -31.87 7.77 -44.63
C GLY A 44 -31.28 6.40 -44.31
N THR A 45 -29.97 6.29 -44.04
CA THR A 45 -29.33 5.02 -43.65
C THR A 45 -29.13 4.91 -42.15
N LYS A 46 -29.09 3.67 -41.61
CA LYS A 46 -28.78 3.44 -40.19
C LYS A 46 -27.33 3.81 -39.91
N HIS A 47 -27.12 4.71 -38.96
CA HIS A 47 -25.81 5.07 -38.45
C HIS A 47 -25.17 3.89 -37.73
N LYS A 48 -23.85 3.77 -37.87
CA LYS A 48 -23.03 2.68 -37.32
C LYS A 48 -21.83 3.27 -36.60
N GLY A 49 -21.50 2.71 -35.44
CA GLY A 49 -20.40 3.18 -34.61
C GLY A 49 -20.78 4.32 -33.69
N TRP A 50 -19.84 5.22 -33.42
CA TRP A 50 -19.97 6.24 -32.39
C TRP A 50 -20.87 7.41 -32.81
N ILE A 51 -21.84 7.74 -31.96
CA ILE A 51 -22.63 8.97 -32.09
C ILE A 51 -22.32 9.87 -30.90
N GLN A 52 -21.98 11.13 -31.17
CA GLN A 52 -21.88 12.17 -30.16
C GLN A 52 -23.13 13.06 -30.20
N THR A 53 -23.75 13.25 -29.04
CA THR A 53 -24.88 14.16 -28.85
C THR A 53 -24.55 15.18 -27.76
N ARG A 54 -25.45 16.14 -27.52
CA ARG A 54 -25.35 17.03 -26.36
C ARG A 54 -25.36 16.29 -25.02
N ASP A 55 -26.03 15.14 -24.95
CA ASP A 55 -26.19 14.37 -23.72
C ASP A 55 -25.02 13.39 -23.47
N GLY A 56 -24.15 13.20 -24.47
CA GLY A 56 -22.98 12.32 -24.42
C GLY A 56 -22.86 11.40 -25.62
N TYR A 57 -22.09 10.33 -25.45
CA TYR A 57 -21.76 9.36 -26.50
C TYR A 57 -22.68 8.14 -26.46
N TYR A 58 -22.99 7.62 -27.64
CA TYR A 58 -23.69 6.36 -27.88
C TYR A 58 -22.85 5.51 -28.85
N TYR A 59 -23.12 4.21 -28.89
CA TYR A 59 -22.50 3.33 -29.88
C TYR A 59 -23.55 2.47 -30.57
N MET A 60 -23.64 2.61 -31.89
CA MET A 60 -24.49 1.81 -32.75
C MET A 60 -23.68 0.61 -33.25
N ASP A 61 -24.25 -0.58 -33.11
CA ASP A 61 -23.63 -1.82 -33.53
C ASP A 61 -23.27 -1.79 -35.03
N LEU A 62 -22.05 -2.21 -35.36
CA LEU A 62 -21.51 -2.06 -36.72
C LEU A 62 -22.18 -2.97 -37.74
N ASP A 63 -22.80 -4.08 -37.31
CA ASP A 63 -23.48 -4.99 -38.21
C ASP A 63 -24.93 -4.54 -38.42
N THR A 64 -25.63 -4.29 -37.32
CA THR A 64 -27.10 -4.09 -37.30
C THR A 64 -27.55 -2.64 -37.28
N GLY A 65 -26.70 -1.71 -36.83
CA GLY A 65 -27.09 -0.33 -36.54
C GLY A 65 -27.92 -0.16 -35.27
N ASN A 66 -28.02 -1.21 -34.43
CA ASN A 66 -28.77 -1.17 -33.17
C ASN A 66 -27.94 -0.50 -32.06
N MET A 67 -28.59 0.32 -31.23
CA MET A 67 -27.97 1.02 -30.11
C MET A 67 -27.48 0.03 -29.05
N SER A 68 -26.23 0.18 -28.66
CA SER A 68 -25.62 -0.67 -27.63
C SER A 68 -26.10 -0.29 -26.23
N ILE A 69 -26.30 -1.31 -25.40
CA ILE A 69 -26.57 -1.22 -23.97
C ILE A 69 -25.69 -2.23 -23.24
N GLY A 70 -25.35 -1.94 -21.98
CA GLY A 70 -24.44 -2.75 -21.18
C GLY A 70 -22.99 -2.67 -21.66
N TRP A 71 -22.23 -3.71 -21.36
CA TRP A 71 -20.81 -3.81 -21.70
C TRP A 71 -20.60 -4.06 -23.20
N LYS A 72 -19.71 -3.28 -23.82
CA LYS A 72 -19.26 -3.49 -25.21
C LYS A 72 -17.74 -3.41 -25.29
N ASP A 73 -17.15 -4.42 -25.93
CA ASP A 73 -15.75 -4.37 -26.38
C ASP A 73 -15.71 -3.65 -27.73
N ILE A 74 -14.98 -2.53 -27.78
CA ILE A 74 -14.76 -1.73 -28.98
C ILE A 74 -13.24 -1.55 -29.09
N ASN A 75 -12.63 -2.19 -30.09
CA ASN A 75 -11.20 -2.12 -30.33
C ASN A 75 -10.34 -2.54 -29.12
N LYS A 76 -10.72 -3.64 -28.44
CA LYS A 76 -10.04 -4.19 -27.24
C LYS A 76 -10.14 -3.29 -26.00
N LYS A 77 -11.08 -2.35 -26.00
CA LYS A 77 -11.40 -1.48 -24.87
C LYS A 77 -12.85 -1.71 -24.47
N TRP A 78 -13.08 -1.81 -23.17
CA TRP A 78 -14.41 -2.01 -22.63
C TRP A 78 -15.05 -0.67 -22.30
N TYR A 79 -16.31 -0.53 -22.73
CA TYR A 79 -17.18 0.60 -22.45
C TYR A 79 -18.49 0.07 -21.86
N TYR A 80 -19.15 0.88 -21.04
CA TYR A 80 -20.47 0.57 -20.53
C TYR A 80 -21.49 1.59 -21.03
N PHE A 81 -22.55 1.11 -21.68
CA PHE A 81 -23.68 1.93 -22.11
C PHE A 81 -24.86 1.70 -21.16
N LYS A 82 -25.41 2.77 -20.60
CA LYS A 82 -26.59 2.68 -19.71
C LYS A 82 -27.79 2.14 -20.50
N SER A 83 -28.88 1.79 -19.82
CA SER A 83 -30.12 1.37 -20.48
C SER A 83 -30.68 2.41 -21.46
N SER A 84 -30.31 3.69 -21.29
CA SER A 84 -30.64 4.76 -22.24
C SER A 84 -29.71 4.81 -23.47
N GLY A 85 -28.71 3.94 -23.58
CA GLY A 85 -27.68 3.96 -24.62
C GLY A 85 -26.54 4.96 -24.39
N LEU A 86 -26.67 5.85 -23.41
CA LEU A 86 -25.62 6.80 -23.06
C LEU A 86 -24.43 6.08 -22.42
N MET A 87 -23.23 6.34 -22.93
CA MET A 87 -21.96 5.87 -22.35
C MET A 87 -21.84 6.35 -20.90
N ASN A 88 -21.48 5.43 -20.01
CA ASN A 88 -21.23 5.71 -18.60
C ASN A 88 -19.78 6.19 -18.42
N LEU A 89 -19.62 7.20 -17.57
CA LEU A 89 -18.34 7.68 -17.06
C LEU A 89 -18.33 7.51 -15.53
N GLY A 90 -17.16 7.25 -14.97
CA GLY A 90 -16.97 7.07 -13.54
C GLY A 90 -17.46 5.71 -13.04
N TRP A 91 -17.95 5.69 -11.78
CA TRP A 91 -18.39 4.46 -11.13
C TRP A 91 -19.67 3.90 -11.75
N ILE A 92 -19.66 2.59 -12.00
CA ILE A 92 -20.85 1.80 -12.32
C ILE A 92 -20.88 0.52 -11.49
N LYS A 93 -22.06 0.21 -10.96
CA LYS A 93 -22.33 -1.07 -10.32
C LYS A 93 -23.13 -1.94 -11.28
N ASP A 94 -22.55 -3.07 -11.66
CA ASP A 94 -23.19 -4.08 -12.48
C ASP A 94 -23.35 -5.36 -11.65
N GLY A 95 -24.60 -5.74 -11.40
CA GLY A 95 -24.96 -6.70 -10.36
C GLY A 95 -24.39 -6.30 -8.99
N ASN A 96 -23.49 -7.14 -8.45
CA ASN A 96 -22.82 -6.91 -7.16
C ASN A 96 -21.40 -6.34 -7.28
N THR A 97 -20.95 -6.02 -8.49
CA THR A 97 -19.56 -5.65 -8.76
C THR A 97 -19.46 -4.19 -9.18
N TRP A 98 -18.48 -3.48 -8.62
CA TRP A 98 -18.17 -2.11 -9.01
C TRP A 98 -17.06 -2.08 -10.07
N TYR A 99 -17.21 -1.18 -11.03
CA TYR A 99 -16.26 -0.89 -12.10
C TYR A 99 -16.10 0.63 -12.21
N TYR A 100 -15.03 1.07 -12.86
CA TYR A 100 -14.79 2.49 -13.11
C TYR A 100 -14.42 2.73 -14.57
N ASN A 101 -15.15 3.64 -15.22
CA ASN A 101 -14.87 4.09 -16.58
C ASN A 101 -14.20 5.47 -16.51
N LEU A 102 -13.09 5.64 -17.22
CA LEU A 102 -12.36 6.91 -17.32
C LEU A 102 -13.20 7.97 -18.04
N SER A 103 -12.69 9.20 -18.11
CA SER A 103 -13.36 10.32 -18.81
C SER A 103 -13.54 10.08 -20.32
N ASP A 104 -12.71 9.24 -20.92
CA ASP A 104 -12.84 8.76 -22.31
C ASP A 104 -13.77 7.54 -22.46
N GLY A 105 -14.38 7.09 -21.35
CA GLY A 105 -15.29 5.95 -21.29
C GLY A 105 -14.61 4.59 -21.14
N VAL A 106 -13.28 4.52 -21.22
CA VAL A 106 -12.56 3.25 -21.14
C VAL A 106 -12.57 2.73 -19.71
N MET A 107 -12.98 1.48 -19.54
CA MET A 107 -12.94 0.79 -18.26
C MET A 107 -11.51 0.60 -17.75
N VAL A 108 -11.28 0.99 -16.50
CA VAL A 108 -10.01 0.72 -15.80
C VAL A 108 -9.93 -0.77 -15.46
N SER A 109 -8.83 -1.41 -15.83
CA SER A 109 -8.53 -2.81 -15.51
C SER A 109 -7.04 -3.01 -15.19
N SER A 110 -6.74 -4.03 -14.39
CA SER A 110 -5.37 -4.41 -13.99
C SER A 110 -4.54 -3.24 -13.45
N GLY A 111 -5.07 -2.49 -12.47
CA GLY A 111 -4.31 -1.32 -12.01
C GLY A 111 -4.91 -0.58 -10.83
N TRP A 112 -4.05 0.26 -10.25
CA TRP A 112 -4.42 1.25 -9.24
C TRP A 112 -5.25 2.37 -9.85
N LEU A 113 -6.20 2.86 -9.07
CA LEU A 113 -7.07 3.98 -9.41
C LEU A 113 -7.07 4.94 -8.23
N LYS A 114 -6.74 6.21 -8.48
CA LYS A 114 -6.75 7.26 -7.46
C LYS A 114 -7.87 8.26 -7.75
N ILE A 115 -8.78 8.43 -6.80
CA ILE A 115 -9.93 9.35 -6.90
C ILE A 115 -10.06 10.09 -5.57
N ASP A 116 -10.05 11.43 -5.61
CA ASP A 116 -10.23 12.30 -4.44
C ASP A 116 -9.32 11.92 -3.25
N GLY A 117 -8.05 11.64 -3.54
CA GLY A 117 -7.06 11.22 -2.54
C GLY A 117 -7.20 9.78 -2.03
N ASN A 118 -8.22 9.03 -2.45
CA ASN A 118 -8.42 7.63 -2.11
C ASN A 118 -7.83 6.71 -3.19
N TYR A 119 -7.29 5.57 -2.77
CA TYR A 119 -6.73 4.55 -3.66
C TYR A 119 -7.66 3.35 -3.74
N TYR A 120 -7.86 2.83 -4.95
CA TYR A 120 -8.63 1.64 -5.28
C TYR A 120 -7.75 0.75 -6.17
N TYR A 121 -8.10 -0.53 -6.26
CA TYR A 121 -7.46 -1.43 -7.22
C TYR A 121 -8.52 -2.10 -8.08
N MET A 122 -8.38 -1.98 -9.40
CA MET A 122 -9.24 -2.61 -10.39
C MET A 122 -8.56 -3.88 -10.89
N ARG A 123 -9.23 -5.03 -10.70
CA ARG A 123 -8.72 -6.34 -11.11
C ARG A 123 -8.63 -6.44 -12.63
N SER A 124 -8.08 -7.55 -13.13
CA SER A 124 -7.90 -7.75 -14.57
C SER A 124 -9.18 -7.74 -15.39
N ASN A 125 -10.31 -8.12 -14.79
CA ASN A 125 -11.63 -8.02 -15.40
C ASN A 125 -12.34 -6.67 -15.12
N GLY A 126 -11.63 -5.68 -14.57
CA GLY A 126 -12.19 -4.38 -14.19
C GLY A 126 -12.98 -4.37 -12.88
N ALA A 127 -13.14 -5.51 -12.21
CA ALA A 127 -13.85 -5.54 -10.92
C ALA A 127 -13.03 -4.84 -9.82
N MET A 128 -13.67 -3.97 -9.06
CA MET A 128 -13.06 -3.31 -7.90
C MET A 128 -12.66 -4.33 -6.83
N ALA A 129 -11.44 -4.19 -6.29
CA ALA A 129 -10.96 -4.99 -5.19
C ALA A 129 -11.64 -4.61 -3.86
N VAL A 130 -11.90 -5.65 -3.06
CA VAL A 130 -12.37 -5.56 -1.67
C VAL A 130 -11.67 -6.67 -0.90
N GLY A 131 -11.49 -6.47 0.41
CA GLY A 131 -10.81 -7.39 1.32
C GLY A 131 -9.31 -7.51 1.08
N TRP A 132 -8.75 -8.62 1.55
CA TRP A 132 -7.32 -8.95 1.42
C TRP A 132 -6.91 -9.20 -0.03
N ARG A 133 -5.75 -8.65 -0.41
CA ARG A 133 -5.14 -8.85 -1.73
C ARG A 133 -3.64 -8.96 -1.63
N ASN A 134 -3.07 -10.03 -2.19
CA ASN A 134 -1.64 -10.12 -2.43
C ASN A 134 -1.33 -9.62 -3.84
N MET A 135 -0.45 -8.62 -3.95
CA MET A 135 -0.02 -8.00 -5.19
C MET A 135 1.49 -7.76 -5.09
N ASP A 136 2.25 -8.26 -6.06
CA ASP A 136 3.70 -8.17 -6.10
C ASP A 136 4.39 -8.60 -4.80
N ASN A 137 3.93 -9.74 -4.24
CA ASN A 137 4.41 -10.31 -2.98
C ASN A 137 4.15 -9.45 -1.73
N HIS A 138 3.23 -8.48 -1.80
CA HIS A 138 2.81 -7.66 -0.67
C HIS A 138 1.31 -7.78 -0.44
N TRP A 139 0.91 -7.79 0.83
CA TRP A 139 -0.50 -7.80 1.21
C TRP A 139 -1.05 -6.39 1.36
N TYR A 140 -2.26 -6.18 0.86
CA TYR A 140 -3.05 -4.96 0.98
C TYR A 140 -4.44 -5.32 1.48
N TYR A 141 -5.13 -4.36 2.07
CA TYR A 141 -6.53 -4.51 2.47
C TYR A 141 -7.39 -3.38 1.92
N PHE A 142 -8.41 -3.76 1.16
CA PHE A 142 -9.40 -2.86 0.61
C PHE A 142 -10.68 -2.96 1.45
N LYS A 143 -11.21 -1.83 1.91
CA LYS A 143 -12.48 -1.78 2.64
C LYS A 143 -13.64 -2.21 1.75
N ALA A 144 -14.84 -2.37 2.34
CA ALA A 144 -16.04 -2.72 1.59
C ALA A 144 -16.42 -1.70 0.51
N ASP A 145 -16.04 -0.44 0.69
CA ASP A 145 -16.18 0.65 -0.29
C ASP A 145 -15.05 0.67 -1.34
N GLY A 146 -14.13 -0.31 -1.31
CA GLY A 146 -13.02 -0.45 -2.23
C GLY A 146 -11.78 0.40 -1.93
N ARG A 147 -11.84 1.27 -0.92
CA ARG A 147 -10.69 2.12 -0.59
C ARG A 147 -9.59 1.30 0.09
N CYS A 148 -8.36 1.49 -0.35
CA CYS A 148 -7.15 0.93 0.26
C CYS A 148 -6.99 1.43 1.70
N THR A 149 -6.51 0.56 2.57
CA THR A 149 -6.31 0.82 3.99
C THR A 149 -4.87 1.26 4.26
N PHE A 150 -4.73 2.19 5.20
CA PHE A 150 -3.46 2.71 5.70
C PHE A 150 -3.50 2.78 7.23
N GLY A 151 -2.34 2.70 7.87
CA GLY A 151 -2.21 2.75 9.33
C GLY A 151 -2.79 1.54 10.04
N TRP A 152 -3.13 1.72 11.32
CA TRP A 152 -3.71 0.68 12.17
C TRP A 152 -5.12 0.30 11.72
N LYS A 153 -5.37 -1.00 11.59
CA LYS A 153 -6.71 -1.53 11.31
C LYS A 153 -6.95 -2.84 12.06
N LYS A 154 -8.09 -2.92 12.73
CA LYS A 154 -8.62 -4.17 13.29
C LYS A 154 -9.46 -4.88 12.23
N ILE A 155 -9.10 -6.12 11.89
CA ILE A 155 -9.75 -7.00 10.90
C ILE A 155 -9.93 -8.36 11.57
N ASP A 156 -11.15 -8.88 11.62
CA ASP A 156 -11.48 -10.18 12.25
C ASP A 156 -10.86 -10.34 13.65
N ASN A 157 -11.07 -9.30 14.47
CA ASN A 157 -10.57 -9.17 15.83
C ASN A 157 -9.02 -9.15 16.00
N LYS A 158 -8.26 -9.04 14.91
CA LYS A 158 -6.80 -8.95 14.90
C LYS A 158 -6.33 -7.57 14.45
N TRP A 159 -5.28 -7.05 15.05
CA TRP A 159 -4.68 -5.77 14.66
C TRP A 159 -3.62 -5.98 13.58
N TYR A 160 -3.67 -5.13 12.57
CA TYR A 160 -2.72 -5.04 11.47
C TYR A 160 -2.27 -3.59 11.33
N TYR A 161 -1.07 -3.39 10.78
CA TYR A 161 -0.59 -2.08 10.38
C TYR A 161 -0.28 -2.06 8.89
N PHE A 162 -0.85 -1.10 8.17
CA PHE A 162 -0.58 -0.85 6.76
C PHE A 162 0.31 0.39 6.65
N ALA A 163 1.46 0.25 5.99
CA ALA A 163 2.39 1.36 5.76
C ALA A 163 1.76 2.44 4.85
N LYS A 164 2.50 3.55 4.65
CA LYS A 164 2.02 4.69 3.84
C LYS A 164 1.78 4.31 2.37
N ASP A 165 2.51 3.32 1.88
CA ASP A 165 2.34 2.71 0.56
C ASP A 165 1.24 1.63 0.54
N GLY A 166 0.45 1.50 1.61
CA GLY A 166 -0.67 0.56 1.72
C GLY A 166 -0.27 -0.89 2.00
N LYS A 167 1.02 -1.20 2.05
CA LYS A 167 1.50 -2.57 2.29
C LYS A 167 1.33 -2.95 3.75
N MET A 168 0.81 -4.15 3.99
CA MET A 168 0.75 -4.76 5.31
C MET A 168 2.17 -4.96 5.85
N VAL A 169 2.40 -4.51 7.06
CA VAL A 169 3.69 -4.65 7.74
C VAL A 169 3.74 -5.97 8.50
N THR A 170 4.89 -6.63 8.39
CA THR A 170 5.31 -7.77 9.20
C THR A 170 6.58 -7.40 9.96
N ASP A 171 6.94 -8.20 10.96
CA ASP A 171 8.12 -8.02 11.80
C ASP A 171 8.07 -6.73 12.63
N TRP A 172 9.21 -6.32 13.18
CA TRP A 172 9.38 -5.10 13.96
C TRP A 172 9.08 -3.84 13.16
N LYS A 173 8.29 -2.95 13.75
CA LYS A 173 8.03 -1.63 13.19
C LYS A 173 7.97 -0.57 14.26
N GLU A 174 8.68 0.52 14.03
CA GLU A 174 8.51 1.76 14.80
C GLU A 174 7.33 2.57 14.24
N ILE A 175 6.38 2.90 15.12
CA ILE A 175 5.18 3.68 14.82
C ILE A 175 5.01 4.69 15.95
N ASP A 176 5.07 5.98 15.61
CA ASP A 176 4.94 7.10 16.55
C ASP A 176 5.86 6.97 17.78
N GLY A 177 7.13 6.62 17.56
CA GLY A 177 8.16 6.49 18.60
C GLY A 177 8.06 5.22 19.46
N ASN A 178 7.18 4.27 19.11
CA ASN A 178 7.01 3.01 19.83
C ASN A 178 7.25 1.84 18.88
N TYR A 179 7.90 0.78 19.35
CA TYR A 179 8.10 -0.45 18.58
C TYR A 179 6.94 -1.42 18.79
N TYR A 180 6.47 -2.00 17.69
CA TYR A 180 5.46 -3.06 17.65
C TYR A 180 6.03 -4.23 16.87
N PHE A 181 5.53 -5.44 17.14
CA PHE A 181 5.90 -6.63 16.40
C PHE A 181 4.67 -7.23 15.73
N MET A 182 4.74 -7.39 14.41
CA MET A 182 3.74 -8.10 13.61
C MET A 182 4.29 -9.47 13.22
N ASP A 183 3.50 -10.53 13.35
CA ASP A 183 3.94 -11.84 12.88
C ASP A 183 3.95 -11.95 11.35
N ASN A 184 4.32 -13.12 10.82
CA ASN A 184 4.40 -13.36 9.38
C ASN A 184 3.05 -13.22 8.65
N ALA A 185 1.93 -13.31 9.38
CA ALA A 185 0.60 -13.05 8.85
C ALA A 185 0.19 -11.58 9.00
N GLY A 186 1.07 -10.72 9.52
CA GLY A 186 0.83 -9.29 9.78
C GLY A 186 0.07 -9.01 11.07
N VAL A 187 -0.20 -10.03 11.89
CA VAL A 187 -0.97 -9.86 13.13
C VAL A 187 -0.06 -9.29 14.20
N MET A 188 -0.44 -8.14 14.73
CA MET A 188 0.26 -7.51 15.85
C MET A 188 0.22 -8.43 17.08
N LYS A 189 1.39 -8.65 17.69
CA LYS A 189 1.53 -9.45 18.91
C LYS A 189 1.41 -8.60 20.16
N THR A 190 0.94 -9.22 21.23
CA THR A 190 0.88 -8.70 22.59
C THR A 190 1.47 -9.73 23.55
N GLY A 191 1.83 -9.32 24.76
CA GLY A 191 2.39 -10.19 25.79
C GLY A 191 3.83 -10.62 25.48
N TRP A 192 4.21 -11.82 25.95
CA TRP A 192 5.55 -12.35 25.74
C TRP A 192 5.77 -12.85 24.31
N ILE A 193 6.90 -12.46 23.70
CA ILE A 193 7.38 -13.05 22.45
C ILE A 193 8.87 -13.38 22.52
N ASN A 194 9.29 -14.32 21.68
CA ASN A 194 10.69 -14.61 21.42
C ASN A 194 11.01 -14.24 19.97
N VAL A 195 12.08 -13.48 19.75
CA VAL A 195 12.59 -13.15 18.41
C VAL A 195 14.09 -13.41 18.43
N GLY A 196 14.52 -14.42 17.67
CA GLY A 196 15.87 -14.98 17.77
C GLY A 196 16.12 -15.54 19.18
N THR A 197 17.25 -15.17 19.78
CA THR A 197 17.62 -15.55 21.16
C THR A 197 17.05 -14.63 22.23
N ASN A 198 16.40 -13.53 21.84
CA ASN A 198 15.93 -12.51 22.75
C ASN A 198 14.43 -12.68 23.06
N ARG A 199 14.06 -12.38 24.29
CA ARG A 199 12.67 -12.37 24.76
C ARG A 199 12.23 -10.94 25.04
N TYR A 200 11.00 -10.62 24.66
CA TYR A 200 10.41 -9.28 24.75
C TYR A 200 9.04 -9.38 25.42
N TYR A 201 8.55 -8.23 25.90
CA TYR A 201 7.17 -8.10 26.34
C TYR A 201 6.52 -6.90 25.62
N LEU A 202 5.44 -7.18 24.90
CA LEU A 202 4.59 -6.19 24.25
C LEU A 202 3.42 -5.91 25.17
N ASP A 203 3.22 -4.64 25.52
CA ASP A 203 2.26 -4.25 26.54
C ASP A 203 0.84 -4.69 26.18
N GLU A 204 0.10 -5.21 27.16
CA GLU A 204 -1.25 -5.76 26.98
C GLU A 204 -2.33 -4.79 27.45
N SER A 205 -1.97 -3.64 28.02
CA SER A 205 -2.92 -2.63 28.47
C SER A 205 -3.52 -1.86 27.29
N ASP A 206 -4.81 -1.53 27.35
CA ASP A 206 -5.48 -0.80 26.26
C ASP A 206 -4.77 0.50 25.86
N LYS A 207 -4.19 1.21 26.84
CA LYS A 207 -3.46 2.47 26.61
C LYS A 207 -2.15 2.28 25.82
N HIS A 208 -1.49 1.14 25.99
CA HIS A 208 -0.17 0.87 25.43
C HIS A 208 -0.13 -0.39 24.57
N LEU A 209 -1.29 -0.88 24.14
CA LEU A 209 -1.46 -2.19 23.52
C LEU A 209 -0.45 -2.44 22.39
N GLY A 210 0.31 -3.52 22.49
CA GLY A 210 1.30 -3.95 21.51
C GLY A 210 2.66 -3.24 21.58
N ARG A 211 2.82 -2.19 22.41
CA ARG A 211 4.08 -1.45 22.50
C ARG A 211 5.15 -2.29 23.19
N MET A 212 6.34 -2.35 22.59
CA MET A 212 7.49 -3.00 23.20
C MET A 212 7.90 -2.30 24.50
N THR A 213 8.01 -3.09 25.55
CA THR A 213 8.38 -2.62 26.89
C THR A 213 9.87 -2.33 26.98
N LYS A 214 10.21 -1.27 27.73
CA LYS A 214 11.58 -0.93 28.15
C LYS A 214 11.59 -0.66 29.66
N GLY A 215 12.67 -1.00 30.33
CA GLY A 215 12.83 -0.82 31.77
C GLY A 215 12.02 -1.83 32.61
N TRP A 216 11.65 -1.41 33.81
CA TRP A 216 10.91 -2.24 34.77
C TRP A 216 9.46 -2.46 34.36
N LYS A 217 9.01 -3.71 34.39
CA LYS A 217 7.61 -4.07 34.14
C LYS A 217 7.16 -5.18 35.07
N LYS A 218 5.99 -4.97 35.69
CA LYS A 218 5.29 -6.03 36.40
C LYS A 218 4.40 -6.80 35.43
N VAL A 219 4.54 -8.12 35.39
CA VAL A 219 3.72 -9.04 34.60
C VAL A 219 3.25 -10.15 35.53
N GLY A 220 1.93 -10.24 35.73
CA GLY A 220 1.37 -11.08 36.79
C GLY A 220 1.87 -10.67 38.17
N ASP A 221 2.44 -11.62 38.91
CA ASP A 221 3.02 -11.40 40.23
C ASP A 221 4.52 -11.06 40.20
N GLY A 222 5.16 -11.14 39.02
CA GLY A 222 6.60 -10.96 38.84
C GLY A 222 7.00 -9.59 38.29
N TRP A 223 8.18 -9.14 38.69
CA TRP A 223 8.85 -7.99 38.09
C TRP A 223 9.95 -8.46 37.15
N TYR A 224 10.06 -7.78 36.01
CA TYR A 224 11.04 -8.04 34.97
C TYR A 224 11.71 -6.73 34.56
N TYR A 225 12.91 -6.83 34.00
CA TYR A 225 13.64 -5.67 33.49
C TYR A 225 14.01 -5.89 32.03
N PHE A 226 13.70 -4.90 31.19
CA PHE A 226 14.02 -4.89 29.77
C PHE A 226 15.04 -3.78 29.47
N ASN A 227 16.07 -4.07 28.68
CA ASN A 227 17.06 -3.04 28.31
C ASN A 227 16.48 -2.02 27.29
N SER A 228 17.30 -1.08 26.83
CA SER A 228 16.88 -0.04 25.85
C SER A 228 16.43 -0.59 24.50
N SER A 229 16.89 -1.78 24.14
CA SER A 229 16.49 -2.56 22.95
C SER A 229 15.27 -3.46 23.21
N GLY A 230 14.72 -3.44 24.42
CA GLY A 230 13.57 -4.26 24.80
C GLY A 230 13.89 -5.72 25.14
N PHE A 231 15.16 -6.10 25.25
CA PHE A 231 15.53 -7.47 25.59
C PHE A 231 15.33 -7.69 27.08
N LEU A 232 14.68 -8.80 27.43
CA LEU A 232 14.57 -9.27 28.79
C LEU A 232 15.97 -9.54 29.36
N MET A 233 16.29 -8.88 30.46
CA MET A 233 17.55 -9.09 31.17
C MET A 233 17.42 -10.23 32.19
N LYS A 234 18.49 -11.01 32.30
CA LYS A 234 18.72 -11.99 33.36
C LYS A 234 20.02 -11.60 34.08
N GLY A 235 20.18 -12.04 35.32
CA GLY A 235 21.33 -11.71 36.18
C GLY A 235 21.19 -10.37 36.90
N TRP A 236 22.33 -9.74 37.19
CA TRP A 236 22.39 -8.48 37.93
C TRP A 236 21.92 -7.28 37.12
N VAL A 237 21.08 -6.44 37.72
CA VAL A 237 20.67 -5.14 37.17
C VAL A 237 20.87 -4.05 38.20
N LYS A 238 21.57 -2.99 37.80
CA LYS A 238 21.69 -1.75 38.57
C LYS A 238 20.65 -0.73 38.08
N SER A 239 19.84 -0.22 38.98
CA SER A 239 18.85 0.84 38.68
C SER A 239 18.96 1.94 39.74
N GLY A 240 19.51 3.08 39.33
CA GLY A 240 19.99 4.11 40.27
C GLY A 240 21.14 3.57 41.13
N ASN A 241 21.05 3.78 42.45
CA ASN A 241 22.02 3.28 43.44
C ASN A 241 21.66 1.91 44.03
N LYS A 242 20.68 1.22 43.43
CA LYS A 242 20.16 -0.06 43.92
C LYS A 242 20.52 -1.18 42.96
N PHE A 243 20.80 -2.35 43.52
CA PHE A 243 21.07 -3.57 42.79
C PHE A 243 19.91 -4.54 42.95
N TYR A 244 19.56 -5.20 41.86
CA TYR A 244 18.48 -6.18 41.75
C TYR A 244 19.02 -7.41 41.01
N TYR A 245 18.37 -8.55 41.20
CA TYR A 245 18.74 -9.78 40.49
C TYR A 245 17.52 -10.39 39.79
N LEU A 246 17.64 -10.57 38.48
CA LEU A 246 16.64 -11.13 37.57
C LEU A 246 17.00 -12.60 37.39
N ARG A 247 16.25 -13.47 38.05
CA ARG A 247 16.63 -14.87 38.27
C ARG A 247 16.69 -15.68 36.99
N GLU A 248 17.82 -16.32 36.72
CA GLU A 248 17.97 -17.20 35.56
C GLU A 248 17.08 -18.44 35.64
N ASP A 249 16.97 -19.02 36.84
CA ASP A 249 16.15 -20.20 37.17
C ASP A 249 14.63 -19.91 37.20
N SER A 250 14.24 -18.64 37.06
CA SER A 250 12.84 -18.20 37.05
C SER A 250 12.55 -17.27 35.86
N ASP A 251 13.20 -17.53 34.73
CA ASP A 251 12.97 -16.83 33.46
C ASP A 251 13.07 -15.30 33.54
N GLY A 252 14.00 -14.79 34.33
CA GLY A 252 14.25 -13.37 34.51
C GLY A 252 13.30 -12.69 35.49
N LYS A 253 12.48 -13.43 36.26
CA LYS A 253 11.67 -12.84 37.35
C LYS A 253 12.59 -12.30 38.45
N MET A 254 12.33 -11.09 38.91
CA MET A 254 13.12 -10.43 39.96
C MET A 254 13.02 -11.19 41.28
N ALA A 255 14.17 -11.39 41.94
CA ALA A 255 14.23 -11.91 43.30
C ALA A 255 13.61 -10.89 44.28
N ILE A 256 12.64 -11.32 45.08
CA ILE A 256 11.94 -10.50 46.07
C ILE A 256 11.76 -11.33 47.34
N ASN A 257 12.05 -10.74 48.50
CA ASN A 257 11.88 -11.34 49.81
C ASN A 257 12.48 -12.76 49.91
N THR A 258 13.70 -12.92 49.37
CA THR A 258 14.35 -14.22 49.22
C THR A 258 15.86 -14.06 49.26
N THR A 259 16.56 -15.17 49.52
CA THR A 259 18.00 -15.30 49.30
C THR A 259 18.24 -16.14 48.04
N VAL A 260 19.10 -15.66 47.14
CA VAL A 260 19.50 -16.37 45.91
C VAL A 260 20.97 -16.75 46.04
N LYS A 261 21.28 -18.02 45.76
CA LYS A 261 22.65 -18.52 45.69
C LYS A 261 23.17 -18.39 44.25
N ILE A 262 24.26 -17.67 44.06
CA ILE A 262 24.91 -17.47 42.76
C ILE A 262 26.36 -17.94 42.91
N GLY A 263 26.70 -19.07 42.29
CA GLY A 263 27.95 -19.77 42.59
C GLY A 263 28.00 -20.21 44.05
N ASN A 264 29.03 -19.77 44.78
CA ASN A 264 29.22 -20.10 46.20
C ASN A 264 28.67 -19.03 47.16
N GLU A 265 28.19 -17.91 46.65
CA GLU A 265 27.74 -16.78 47.45
C GLU A 265 26.21 -16.74 47.55
N SER A 266 25.70 -16.18 48.66
CA SER A 266 24.27 -16.02 48.91
C SER A 266 23.93 -14.53 49.04
N TYR A 267 22.94 -14.09 48.28
CA TYR A 267 22.52 -12.69 48.19
C TYR A 267 21.06 -12.56 48.62
N THR A 268 20.78 -11.69 49.60
CA THR A 268 19.43 -11.48 50.13
C THR A 268 18.80 -10.22 49.53
N PHE A 269 17.51 -10.33 49.17
CA PHE A 269 16.72 -9.28 48.53
C PHE A 269 15.49 -8.97 49.37
N ASP A 270 15.22 -7.68 49.57
CA ASP A 270 14.09 -7.22 50.38
C ASP A 270 12.73 -7.38 49.65
N LYS A 271 11.66 -6.89 50.28
CA LYS A 271 10.29 -6.89 49.72
C LYS A 271 10.12 -6.11 48.41
N ASN A 272 11.07 -5.26 48.06
CA ASN A 272 11.11 -4.51 46.81
C ASN A 272 12.12 -5.10 45.81
N GLY A 273 12.77 -6.21 46.16
CA GLY A 273 13.81 -6.87 45.39
C GLY A 273 15.16 -6.17 45.40
N VAL A 274 15.38 -5.23 46.31
CA VAL A 274 16.66 -4.53 46.45
C VAL A 274 17.62 -5.44 47.20
N TYR A 275 18.80 -5.64 46.64
CA TYR A 275 19.91 -6.33 47.30
C TYR A 275 20.31 -5.58 48.58
N THR A 276 20.31 -6.27 49.71
CA THR A 276 20.57 -5.69 51.03
C THR A 276 21.97 -6.02 51.56
N GLY A 277 22.98 -6.12 50.69
CA GLY A 277 24.35 -6.53 51.03
C GLY A 277 24.79 -6.18 52.45
N GLY A 278 25.15 -7.20 53.23
CA GLY A 278 25.14 -7.15 54.69
C GLY A 278 26.05 -6.10 55.34
N LYS A 279 25.63 -5.62 56.51
CA LYS A 279 26.50 -5.45 57.71
C LYS A 279 25.93 -6.41 58.77
N ALA A 280 26.66 -7.30 59.45
CA ALA A 280 28.07 -7.30 59.81
C ALA A 280 28.74 -8.69 59.64
N SER A 281 29.91 -8.72 59.00
CA SER A 281 31.09 -9.45 59.49
C SER A 281 32.30 -8.91 58.76
N SER A 282 33.34 -8.54 59.51
CA SER A 282 34.57 -7.93 59.04
C SER A 282 35.44 -8.95 58.29
N SER A 283 35.37 -8.98 56.97
CA SER A 283 36.54 -9.20 56.10
C SER A 283 36.19 -8.86 54.66
N ALA A 284 37.12 -8.18 54.00
CA ALA A 284 36.97 -7.63 52.67
C ALA A 284 36.96 -8.72 51.58
N ALA A 285 36.07 -8.57 50.60
CA ALA A 285 36.30 -9.03 49.23
C ALA A 285 35.52 -8.14 48.26
N THR A 286 36.25 -7.51 47.35
CA THR A 286 35.73 -6.76 46.19
C THR A 286 35.22 -7.77 45.16
N VAL A 287 33.95 -7.66 44.75
CA VAL A 287 33.37 -8.50 43.69
C VAL A 287 33.57 -7.81 42.32
N PRO A 288 33.88 -8.55 41.24
CA PRO A 288 34.30 -7.98 39.96
C PRO A 288 33.14 -7.42 39.13
N GLU A 289 33.40 -6.31 38.45
CA GLU A 289 32.59 -5.74 37.35
C GLU A 289 32.39 -6.76 36.21
N PRO A 290 31.26 -6.74 35.49
CA PRO A 290 31.05 -7.62 34.34
C PRO A 290 31.94 -7.21 33.16
N PHE A 291 32.68 -8.19 32.62
CA PHE A 291 33.45 -8.05 31.39
C PHE A 291 32.54 -7.71 30.20
N THR A 292 32.82 -6.59 29.54
CA THR A 292 32.53 -6.39 28.11
C THR A 292 33.80 -6.72 27.33
N SER A 293 33.78 -7.76 26.49
CA SER A 293 34.62 -7.80 25.28
C SER A 293 34.22 -8.92 24.32
N ALA A 294 33.82 -8.52 23.10
CA ALA A 294 34.40 -8.92 21.81
C ALA A 294 33.48 -8.32 20.73
N ALA A 295 33.93 -7.49 19.79
CA ALA A 295 35.06 -7.73 18.91
C ALA A 295 35.89 -6.47 18.63
N GLN A 296 37.21 -6.64 18.63
CA GLN A 296 38.17 -5.79 17.94
C GLN A 296 38.36 -6.30 16.50
N THR A 297 38.51 -5.37 15.56
CA THR A 297 39.40 -5.56 14.42
C THR A 297 40.21 -4.26 14.27
N THR A 298 41.53 -4.46 14.29
CA THR A 298 42.64 -3.53 13.99
C THR A 298 42.40 -2.74 12.68
N THR A 299 42.98 -1.55 12.42
CA THR A 299 44.42 -1.22 12.42
C THR A 299 44.67 0.29 12.24
N ALA A 300 45.76 0.79 12.85
CA ALA A 300 46.67 1.92 12.52
C ALA A 300 46.11 3.36 12.45
N GLU A 301 46.45 4.25 13.41
CA GLU A 301 47.67 5.12 13.51
C GLU A 301 47.73 6.19 12.39
N THR A 302 47.79 7.51 12.65
CA THR A 302 48.94 8.24 13.22
C THR A 302 48.60 9.73 13.44
N THR A 303 48.91 10.25 14.65
CA THR A 303 49.46 11.58 15.05
C THR A 303 48.87 12.87 14.45
N SER A 304 48.40 13.88 15.21
CA SER A 304 49.04 14.78 16.19
C SER A 304 47.90 15.70 16.70
N GLY A 305 47.86 16.40 17.83
CA GLY A 305 48.79 16.75 18.89
C GLY A 305 48.24 18.04 19.54
N SER A 306 48.35 18.14 20.87
CA SER A 306 48.25 19.35 21.71
C SER A 306 46.88 20.04 21.86
N SER A 307 46.27 19.97 23.06
CA SER A 307 46.33 20.97 24.15
C SER A 307 45.42 22.19 23.87
N THR A 308 44.50 22.62 24.72
CA THR A 308 44.68 22.95 26.15
C THR A 308 43.33 23.04 26.88
N ALA A 309 43.46 23.05 28.19
CA ALA A 309 42.49 23.02 29.27
C ALA A 309 41.41 24.13 29.35
N GLN A 310 40.35 23.79 30.11
CA GLN A 310 39.60 24.63 31.07
C GLN A 310 38.71 25.75 30.46
N THR A 311 37.49 26.05 30.93
CA THR A 311 36.84 25.86 32.23
C THR A 311 35.34 26.16 32.09
N LYS A 312 34.52 25.41 32.83
CA LYS A 312 33.36 25.81 33.66
C LYS A 312 32.28 26.80 33.13
N ALA A 313 31.06 26.29 33.32
CA ALA A 313 29.94 26.91 34.05
C ALA A 313 28.99 27.88 33.34
N ASP A 314 27.77 27.35 33.22
CA ASP A 314 26.53 27.90 33.77
C ASP A 314 25.72 28.95 33.01
N ALA A 315 24.50 28.49 32.74
CA ALA A 315 23.24 29.15 33.04
C ALA A 315 22.67 30.20 32.07
N LYS A 316 21.57 29.73 31.47
CA LYS A 316 20.24 30.35 31.44
C LYS A 316 20.05 31.67 30.68
N SER A 317 18.92 31.61 30.00
CA SER A 317 17.90 32.66 29.82
C SER A 317 17.87 33.33 28.45
N ASN A 318 16.78 32.98 27.77
CA ASN A 318 16.11 33.70 26.71
C ASN A 318 15.92 35.18 27.10
N PRO A 319 15.88 36.09 26.11
CA PRO A 319 14.58 36.56 25.60
C PRO A 319 14.61 36.57 24.06
N GLY A 320 13.53 36.22 23.36
CA GLY A 320 12.29 36.98 23.34
C GLY A 320 12.28 37.95 22.15
N ASN A 321 11.46 37.62 21.15
CA ASN A 321 10.87 38.49 20.14
C ASN A 321 11.71 38.84 18.89
N VAL A 322 11.20 38.51 17.69
CA VAL A 322 10.61 39.47 16.72
C VAL A 322 10.36 38.77 15.37
N ILE A 323 9.22 39.15 14.81
CA ILE A 323 8.57 38.83 13.52
C ILE A 323 9.45 39.23 12.32
N GLY A 324 9.50 38.44 11.25
CA GLY A 324 10.06 38.91 9.97
C GLY A 324 10.31 37.87 8.86
N ASN A 325 9.24 37.48 8.18
CA ASN A 325 9.06 37.44 6.71
C ASN A 325 10.17 36.95 5.73
N GLN A 326 9.67 36.26 4.67
CA GLN A 326 10.23 36.05 3.31
C GLN A 326 11.24 34.91 3.06
N GLY A 327 10.73 33.86 2.40
CA GLY A 327 11.12 33.46 1.03
C GLY A 327 12.52 32.88 0.78
N PRO A 328 12.65 31.61 0.35
CA PRO A 328 13.93 31.05 -0.07
C PRO A 328 14.27 31.46 -1.52
N THR A 329 15.47 32.02 -1.70
CA THR A 329 16.10 32.18 -3.01
C THR A 329 16.79 30.89 -3.44
N ASN A 330 16.43 30.44 -4.64
CA ASN A 330 17.17 29.46 -5.42
C ASN A 330 18.55 30.03 -5.78
N LEU A 331 19.61 29.23 -5.63
CA LEU A 331 20.83 29.41 -6.40
C LEU A 331 21.31 28.07 -6.94
N ALA A 332 21.20 27.95 -8.26
CA ALA A 332 21.80 26.90 -9.05
C ALA A 332 23.31 27.16 -9.18
N SER A 333 24.10 26.09 -9.19
CA SER A 333 25.42 26.09 -9.82
C SER A 333 25.73 24.70 -10.35
N ALA A 334 25.81 24.64 -11.67
CA ALA A 334 26.30 23.52 -12.44
C ALA A 334 27.82 23.43 -12.37
N THR A 335 28.35 22.21 -12.43
CA THR A 335 29.62 21.89 -13.11
C THR A 335 29.65 20.38 -13.36
N SER A 336 29.55 19.99 -14.63
CA SER A 336 29.88 18.64 -15.11
C SER A 336 30.94 18.79 -16.21
N THR A 337 32.11 18.23 -15.98
CA THR A 337 33.18 18.12 -16.97
C THR A 337 33.18 16.72 -17.56
N ALA A 338 33.25 16.67 -18.89
CA ALA A 338 33.23 15.50 -19.75
C ALA A 338 34.43 14.56 -19.56
N VAL A 339 34.27 13.28 -19.94
CA VAL A 339 35.25 12.55 -20.74
C VAL A 339 34.53 11.64 -21.74
N ASP A 340 34.98 11.79 -22.98
CA ASP A 340 34.69 11.11 -24.24
C ASP A 340 35.21 9.65 -24.25
N GLN A 341 34.52 8.74 -24.94
CA GLN A 341 35.12 7.95 -26.02
C GLN A 341 34.12 7.02 -26.72
N SER A 342 34.26 7.05 -28.03
CA SER A 342 33.54 6.34 -29.08
C SER A 342 33.99 4.88 -29.24
N SER A 343 33.11 4.03 -29.77
CA SER A 343 33.42 3.18 -30.93
C SER A 343 32.21 2.34 -31.37
N THR A 344 32.17 2.13 -32.68
CA THR A 344 31.10 1.66 -33.55
C THR A 344 31.14 0.15 -33.84
N ALA A 345 29.97 -0.36 -34.24
CA ALA A 345 29.72 -1.55 -35.10
C ALA A 345 30.03 -2.92 -34.45
N VAL A 346 29.29 -4.01 -34.68
CA VAL A 346 28.73 -4.56 -35.93
C VAL A 346 27.53 -5.44 -35.59
N ALA A 347 26.43 -5.34 -36.35
CA ALA A 347 25.35 -6.31 -36.37
C ALA A 347 25.52 -7.22 -37.59
N GLN A 348 25.56 -8.53 -37.37
CA GLN A 348 25.41 -9.55 -38.43
C GLN A 348 24.17 -10.39 -38.15
N SER A 349 23.32 -10.43 -39.18
CA SER A 349 22.14 -11.25 -39.35
C SER A 349 22.49 -12.67 -39.78
N SER A 350 21.72 -13.66 -39.32
CA SER A 350 21.51 -14.91 -40.05
C SER A 350 20.04 -15.36 -39.97
N THR A 351 19.40 -15.26 -41.13
CA THR A 351 18.32 -16.12 -41.66
C THR A 351 18.78 -17.59 -41.70
N ALA A 352 17.99 -18.65 -41.81
CA ALA A 352 16.57 -18.98 -41.89
C ALA A 352 16.48 -20.51 -41.76
N ALA A 353 15.33 -21.07 -41.37
CA ALA A 353 14.69 -22.25 -41.98
C ALA A 353 13.52 -22.73 -41.11
N THR A 354 12.31 -22.64 -41.64
CA THR A 354 11.15 -23.36 -41.12
C THR A 354 10.47 -24.05 -42.30
N THR A 355 10.42 -25.37 -42.23
CA THR A 355 9.79 -26.26 -43.20
C THR A 355 8.30 -26.32 -42.93
N VAL A 356 7.50 -26.23 -43.99
CA VAL A 356 6.03 -26.31 -44.00
C VAL A 356 5.61 -27.77 -44.15
N ALA A 357 4.56 -28.18 -43.42
CA ALA A 357 3.68 -29.28 -43.81
C ALA A 357 2.22 -28.99 -43.41
N LYS A 358 1.35 -28.98 -44.42
CA LYS A 358 -0.12 -29.14 -44.43
C LYS A 358 -0.51 -30.55 -43.90
N GLU A 359 -1.71 -30.93 -43.46
CA GLU A 359 -3.09 -30.50 -43.73
C GLU A 359 -4.09 -31.15 -42.72
N THR A 360 -5.21 -30.45 -42.45
CA THR A 360 -6.61 -30.89 -42.17
C THR A 360 -6.95 -32.01 -41.14
N THR A 361 -7.83 -31.69 -40.18
CA THR A 361 -9.29 -32.01 -40.20
C THR A 361 -10.01 -31.52 -38.91
N LYS A 362 -11.35 -31.56 -38.95
CA LYS A 362 -12.41 -30.75 -38.33
C LYS A 362 -12.95 -31.35 -37.01
N ALA A 363 -13.23 -30.52 -35.98
CA ALA A 363 -14.44 -30.55 -35.11
C ALA A 363 -14.30 -29.67 -33.82
N SER A 364 -15.38 -28.96 -33.48
CA SER A 364 -15.71 -28.18 -32.25
C SER A 364 -15.16 -28.71 -30.92
N PRO A 365 -14.86 -27.86 -29.89
CA PRO A 365 -15.92 -27.23 -29.08
C PRO A 365 -15.60 -25.86 -28.38
N SER A 366 -16.67 -25.24 -27.87
CA SER A 366 -16.80 -24.29 -26.74
C SER A 366 -15.57 -23.63 -26.06
N LYS A 367 -15.66 -22.29 -25.92
CA LYS A 367 -15.12 -21.40 -24.84
C LYS A 367 -13.62 -21.52 -24.46
N PRO A 368 -12.82 -20.45 -24.61
CA PRO A 368 -11.56 -20.26 -23.84
C PRO A 368 -11.62 -18.94 -23.03
N VAL A 369 -11.04 -18.68 -21.86
CA VAL A 369 -9.80 -19.10 -21.16
C VAL A 369 -8.50 -18.90 -21.97
N ALA A 370 -7.89 -17.74 -21.75
CA ALA A 370 -6.46 -17.34 -21.67
C ALA A 370 -5.40 -17.66 -22.77
N SER A 371 -4.61 -16.60 -23.05
CA SER A 371 -3.29 -16.49 -23.72
C SER A 371 -3.29 -16.62 -25.25
N SER A 372 -2.51 -15.86 -26.05
CA SER A 372 -1.09 -15.51 -25.94
C SER A 372 -0.70 -14.21 -26.71
N LYS A 373 0.52 -13.73 -26.45
CA LYS A 373 1.22 -12.53 -26.95
C LYS A 373 1.65 -12.66 -28.44
N PRO A 374 1.95 -11.57 -29.17
CA PRO A 374 3.36 -11.18 -29.32
C PRO A 374 3.63 -9.65 -29.23
N SER A 375 4.92 -9.31 -29.23
CA SER A 375 5.58 -8.04 -28.88
C SER A 375 6.02 -7.18 -30.09
N ASN A 376 5.91 -5.85 -29.98
CA ASN A 376 6.93 -4.78 -30.24
C ASN A 376 6.22 -3.41 -30.43
N VAL A 377 6.43 -2.38 -29.58
CA VAL A 377 7.49 -1.34 -29.51
C VAL A 377 7.37 -0.21 -30.56
N ASN A 378 6.83 0.95 -30.15
CA ASN A 378 7.33 2.35 -30.23
C ASN A 378 6.14 3.32 -30.03
N ARG A 379 6.03 4.00 -28.87
CA ARG A 379 6.56 5.34 -28.52
C ARG A 379 6.01 6.49 -29.38
N ASP A 380 5.02 7.20 -28.85
CA ASP A 380 5.13 8.64 -28.57
C ASP A 380 4.09 9.12 -27.52
N GLY A 381 4.56 9.16 -26.27
CA GLY A 381 4.50 10.30 -25.34
C GLY A 381 3.33 11.27 -25.29
N GLY A 382 2.13 10.83 -24.92
CA GLY A 382 1.11 11.69 -24.32
C GLY A 382 0.73 11.16 -22.94
N LEU A 383 1.02 11.91 -21.87
CA LEU A 383 0.62 11.58 -20.51
C LEU A 383 -0.89 11.28 -20.46
N GLN A 384 -1.26 10.02 -20.21
CA GLN A 384 -2.62 9.66 -19.82
C GLN A 384 -2.65 9.45 -18.31
N GLU A 385 -3.32 10.36 -17.61
CA GLU A 385 -3.67 10.20 -16.20
C GLU A 385 -4.49 8.92 -16.01
N GLY A 386 -4.14 8.11 -15.00
CA GLY A 386 -4.93 6.95 -14.60
C GLY A 386 -4.14 5.70 -14.23
N ARG A 387 -2.83 5.66 -14.51
CA ARG A 387 -1.91 4.67 -13.93
C ARG A 387 -0.96 5.37 -12.99
N THR A 388 -1.46 5.73 -11.82
CA THR A 388 -0.57 6.02 -10.71
C THR A 388 0.15 4.72 -10.39
N ASP A 389 1.47 4.76 -10.22
CA ASP A 389 2.11 3.78 -9.34
C ASP A 389 1.25 3.66 -8.07
N GLY A 390 1.17 2.47 -7.49
CA GLY A 390 0.45 2.28 -6.24
C GLY A 390 0.81 3.36 -5.20
N PRO A 391 0.03 3.52 -4.12
CA PRO A 391 0.35 4.49 -3.09
C PRO A 391 1.87 4.46 -2.78
N ARG A 392 2.53 5.62 -2.95
CA ARG A 392 4.00 5.74 -2.90
C ARG A 392 4.49 6.02 -1.49
#